data_AF-A0A3N5BC26-F1
#
_entry.id   AF-A0A3N5BC26-F1
#
_cell.length_a   1.000
_cell.length_b   1.000
_cell.length_c   1.000
_cell.angle_alpha   90.00
_cell.angle_beta   90.00
_cell.angle_gamma   90.00
#
_symmetry.space_group_name_H-M   'P 1'
#
loop_
_entity.id
_entity.type
_entity.pdbx_description
1 polymer ?
#
loop_
_entity_poly.entity_id
_entity_poly.type
_entity_poly.pdbx_seq_one_letter_code
_entity_poly.pdbx_strand_id
1 'polypeptide(L)'
;MIKLVVFDLDNVIIDGEAIDEIGKIANVEEDIAAITEKAMQGEIDFETSIKDRVQLLEGISIEDIEKVADELPLIPGALETIKSLKDNNLDVAIISGSFDVVAEKIKDKLGVDKVYTNSFTVEDGKLTGEVTGPLVSGSKLDVLNGLVEEAGITLDEVVAVGDGANDISMIESAGCGIAFNAKDSVKEIADVVIDEKDLCKVSEKILNQLTTDNAGNETVEKKAEEKNTLPKSDFVLADTMEGVRKQKDEKEAEIAKVAEERENFNRMAKEQRKIRDELNASLKENLNKAIEFRNERNEINKAVESAKKARNEANNKIKSLEWSSGKRDKIKIENEIKKIDKIIETRVLDIKKENQLVKNANDLRKQLMKIHEDESVQGESQELKKLSEEEHEKVITLSEKAQAAHEEMLTYFRKTDDIRTAADEAHKNFIEARKNASAKHEEFKNILSDIHVINKKLGSHRPKKRRNDNKPSSGSNRNREEKERAEEIFAKFKNGGKVSTEEILLLQKYNIG
;
A
#
# COMPACT_ATOMS: atom_id res chain seq x y z
N MET A 1 -18.09 13.15 -4.18
CA MET A 1 -18.91 12.27 -5.03
C MET A 1 -17.92 11.51 -5.90
N ILE A 2 -18.06 10.19 -6.00
CA ILE A 2 -17.12 9.38 -6.81
C ILE A 2 -17.19 9.82 -8.27
N LYS A 3 -16.03 9.97 -8.91
CA LYS A 3 -15.89 10.34 -10.33
C LYS A 3 -15.10 9.33 -11.13
N LEU A 4 -14.20 8.60 -10.47
CA LEU A 4 -13.29 7.66 -11.10
C LEU A 4 -13.33 6.31 -10.39
N VAL A 5 -13.32 5.23 -11.17
CA VAL A 5 -13.10 3.88 -10.68
C VAL A 5 -11.87 3.30 -11.35
N VAL A 6 -10.89 2.86 -10.55
CA VAL A 6 -9.67 2.21 -11.01
C VAL A 6 -9.67 0.73 -10.64
N PHE A 7 -9.29 -0.12 -11.59
CA PHE A 7 -9.23 -1.57 -11.43
C PHE A 7 -7.80 -2.07 -11.65
N ASP A 8 -7.40 -3.11 -10.92
CA ASP A 8 -6.37 -4.02 -11.43
C ASP A 8 -6.90 -4.81 -12.64
N LEU A 9 -5.99 -5.39 -13.41
CA LEU A 9 -6.26 -6.26 -14.55
C LEU A 9 -6.28 -7.73 -14.13
N ASP A 10 -5.11 -8.25 -13.75
CA ASP A 10 -4.93 -9.66 -13.40
C ASP A 10 -5.74 -10.01 -12.14
N ASN A 11 -6.40 -11.17 -12.14
CA ASN A 11 -7.33 -11.65 -11.08
C ASN A 11 -8.53 -10.75 -10.71
N VAL A 12 -8.70 -9.59 -11.35
CA VAL A 12 -9.82 -8.65 -11.11
C VAL A 12 -10.69 -8.49 -12.35
N ILE A 13 -10.11 -8.12 -13.49
CA ILE A 13 -10.80 -8.03 -14.78
C ILE A 13 -10.63 -9.33 -15.57
N ILE A 14 -9.42 -9.90 -15.54
CA ILE A 14 -9.06 -11.18 -16.16
C ILE A 14 -9.06 -12.26 -15.08
N ASP A 15 -9.56 -13.46 -15.39
CA ASP A 15 -9.50 -14.61 -14.47
C ASP A 15 -8.17 -15.35 -14.65
N GLY A 16 -7.13 -14.81 -14.02
CA GLY A 16 -5.75 -15.33 -14.05
C GLY A 16 -4.71 -14.22 -14.20
N GLU A 17 -3.43 -14.62 -14.30
CA GLU A 17 -2.31 -13.71 -14.59
C GLU A 17 -1.90 -13.81 -16.07
N ALA A 18 -1.83 -12.67 -16.75
CA ALA A 18 -1.48 -12.63 -18.17
C ALA A 18 -0.07 -13.17 -18.46
N ILE A 19 0.89 -12.94 -17.55
CA ILE A 19 2.28 -13.39 -17.73
C ILE A 19 2.40 -14.92 -17.70
N ASP A 20 1.57 -15.61 -16.92
CA ASP A 20 1.57 -17.07 -16.83
C ASP A 20 1.04 -17.69 -18.12
N GLU A 21 -0.02 -17.11 -18.70
CA GLU A 21 -0.57 -17.57 -19.98
C GLU A 21 0.40 -17.34 -21.14
N ILE A 22 1.17 -16.24 -21.11
CA ILE A 22 2.27 -16.01 -22.06
C ILE A 22 3.43 -16.99 -21.78
N GLY A 23 3.70 -17.32 -20.53
CA GLY A 23 4.69 -18.33 -20.13
C GLY A 23 4.43 -19.72 -20.71
N LYS A 24 3.15 -20.11 -20.83
CA LYS A 24 2.74 -21.39 -21.43
C LYS A 24 3.14 -21.50 -22.90
N ILE A 25 2.97 -20.43 -23.69
CA ILE A 25 3.37 -20.46 -25.10
C ILE A 25 4.89 -20.49 -25.28
N ALA A 26 5.66 -19.98 -24.31
CA ALA A 26 7.12 -20.10 -24.27
C ALA A 26 7.63 -21.40 -23.62
N ASN A 27 6.76 -22.22 -23.02
CA ASN A 27 7.13 -23.39 -22.21
C ASN A 27 8.05 -23.06 -21.03
N VAL A 28 7.83 -21.91 -20.38
CA VAL A 28 8.61 -21.43 -19.21
C VAL A 28 7.73 -21.20 -17.97
N GLU A 29 6.53 -21.81 -17.94
CA GLU A 29 5.56 -21.68 -16.84
C GLU A 29 6.16 -22.04 -15.48
N GLU A 30 6.94 -23.13 -15.40
CA GLU A 30 7.58 -23.58 -14.15
C GLU A 30 8.62 -22.56 -13.65
N ASP A 31 9.39 -21.95 -14.56
CA ASP A 31 10.41 -20.97 -14.21
C ASP A 31 9.78 -19.65 -13.74
N ILE A 32 8.70 -19.22 -14.40
CA ILE A 32 7.92 -18.03 -14.00
C ILE A 32 7.28 -18.26 -12.63
N ALA A 33 6.69 -19.42 -12.38
CA ALA A 33 6.11 -19.77 -11.10
C ALA A 33 7.15 -19.73 -9.98
N ALA A 34 8.36 -20.26 -10.22
CA ALA A 34 9.45 -20.24 -9.25
C ALA A 34 9.92 -18.82 -8.90
N ILE A 35 9.98 -17.90 -9.87
CA ILE A 35 10.32 -16.49 -9.62
C ILE A 35 9.19 -15.79 -8.86
N THR A 36 7.93 -16.06 -9.22
CA THR A 36 6.75 -15.50 -8.55
C THR A 36 6.68 -15.94 -7.09
N GLU A 37 6.97 -17.21 -6.80
CA GLU A 37 7.03 -17.73 -5.43
C GLU A 37 8.10 -17.00 -4.59
N LYS A 38 9.30 -16.81 -5.14
CA LYS A 38 10.37 -16.04 -4.46
C LYS A 38 9.96 -14.60 -4.17
N ALA A 39 9.28 -13.95 -5.11
CA ALA A 39 8.77 -12.59 -4.93
C ALA A 39 7.70 -12.53 -3.83
N MET A 40 6.78 -13.50 -3.80
CA MET A 40 5.76 -13.62 -2.75
C MET A 40 6.34 -13.94 -1.37
N GLN A 41 7.46 -14.66 -1.31
CA GLN A 41 8.21 -14.92 -0.08
C GLN A 41 9.07 -13.71 0.36
N GLY A 42 9.14 -12.66 -0.45
CA GLY A 42 9.94 -11.46 -0.19
C GLY A 42 11.45 -11.65 -0.38
N GLU A 43 11.86 -12.72 -1.07
CA GLU A 43 13.28 -12.98 -1.38
C GLU A 43 13.82 -12.02 -2.44
N ILE A 44 12.96 -11.59 -3.37
CA ILE A 44 13.25 -10.61 -4.42
C ILE A 44 12.17 -9.53 -4.44
N ASP A 45 12.54 -8.31 -4.83
CA ASP A 45 11.57 -7.21 -4.98
C ASP A 45 10.76 -7.34 -6.29
N PHE A 46 9.69 -6.55 -6.40
CA PHE A 46 8.79 -6.59 -7.56
C PHE A 46 9.52 -6.22 -8.86
N GLU A 47 10.38 -5.21 -8.83
CA GLU A 47 11.15 -4.77 -10.01
C GLU A 47 12.06 -5.88 -10.54
N THR A 48 12.76 -6.58 -9.66
CA THR A 48 13.60 -7.73 -10.02
C THR A 48 12.72 -8.88 -10.52
N SER A 49 11.64 -9.19 -9.81
CA SER A 49 10.72 -10.27 -10.18
C SER A 49 10.11 -10.09 -11.57
N ILE A 50 9.64 -8.87 -11.91
CA ILE A 50 9.04 -8.64 -13.23
C ILE A 50 10.10 -8.70 -14.33
N LYS A 51 11.30 -8.15 -14.12
CA LYS A 51 12.39 -8.22 -15.10
C LYS A 51 12.83 -9.66 -15.35
N ASP A 52 13.02 -10.44 -14.29
CA ASP A 52 13.44 -11.84 -14.40
C ASP A 52 12.39 -12.68 -15.14
N ARG A 53 11.10 -12.48 -14.86
CA ARG A 53 10.01 -13.18 -15.55
C ARG A 53 9.92 -12.78 -17.02
N VAL A 54 10.06 -11.49 -17.34
CA VAL A 54 10.00 -11.01 -18.74
C VAL A 54 11.22 -11.47 -19.55
N GLN A 55 12.39 -11.59 -18.92
CA GLN A 55 13.58 -12.12 -19.59
C GLN A 55 13.36 -13.54 -20.12
N LEU A 56 12.59 -14.37 -19.41
CA LEU A 56 12.25 -15.73 -19.86
C LEU A 56 11.37 -15.75 -21.12
N LEU A 57 10.71 -14.63 -21.45
CA LEU A 57 9.83 -14.50 -22.59
C LEU A 57 10.55 -13.98 -23.85
N GLU A 58 11.87 -13.82 -23.79
CA GLU A 58 12.69 -13.36 -24.92
C GLU A 58 12.46 -14.24 -26.17
N GLY A 59 12.24 -13.58 -27.32
CA GLY A 59 12.07 -14.24 -28.62
C GLY A 59 10.64 -14.65 -28.97
N ILE A 60 9.66 -14.52 -28.06
CA ILE A 60 8.23 -14.71 -28.37
C ILE A 60 7.77 -13.62 -29.33
N SER A 61 6.94 -13.97 -30.31
CA SER A 61 6.35 -13.00 -31.24
C SER A 61 5.23 -12.21 -30.59
N ILE A 62 5.14 -10.91 -30.89
CA ILE A 62 4.04 -10.08 -30.37
C ILE A 62 2.67 -10.57 -30.85
N GLU A 63 2.60 -11.13 -32.06
CA GLU A 63 1.38 -11.71 -32.63
C GLU A 63 0.87 -12.91 -31.82
N ASP A 64 1.75 -13.72 -31.24
CA ASP A 64 1.34 -14.84 -30.40
C ASP A 64 0.83 -14.36 -29.03
N ILE A 65 1.43 -13.29 -28.48
CA ILE A 65 0.94 -12.65 -27.25
C ILE A 65 -0.45 -12.03 -27.48
N GLU A 66 -0.67 -11.38 -28.62
CA GLU A 66 -1.98 -10.84 -28.97
C GLU A 66 -3.06 -11.93 -29.06
N LYS A 67 -2.74 -13.12 -29.58
CA LYS A 67 -3.67 -14.26 -29.60
C LYS A 67 -4.00 -14.73 -28.19
N VAL A 68 -3.01 -14.80 -27.31
CA VAL A 68 -3.23 -15.14 -25.89
C VAL A 68 -4.17 -14.10 -25.27
N ALA A 69 -3.91 -12.80 -25.45
CA ALA A 69 -4.77 -11.72 -24.96
C ALA A 69 -6.22 -11.78 -25.50
N ASP A 70 -6.40 -12.26 -26.73
CA ASP A 70 -7.73 -12.47 -27.33
C ASP A 70 -8.49 -13.62 -26.66
N GLU A 71 -7.80 -14.64 -26.14
CA GLU A 71 -8.38 -15.83 -25.50
C GLU A 71 -8.50 -15.73 -23.97
N LEU A 72 -7.88 -14.74 -23.34
CA LEU A 72 -7.92 -14.56 -21.89
C LEU A 72 -9.36 -14.48 -21.35
N PRO A 73 -9.74 -15.33 -20.37
CA PRO A 73 -11.07 -15.31 -19.78
C PRO A 73 -11.25 -14.06 -18.92
N LEU A 74 -12.41 -13.41 -19.07
CA LEU A 74 -12.79 -12.31 -18.20
C LEU A 74 -13.44 -12.84 -16.93
N ILE A 75 -13.23 -12.14 -15.82
CA ILE A 75 -13.98 -12.38 -14.58
C ILE A 75 -15.49 -12.20 -14.86
N PRO A 76 -16.35 -13.09 -14.34
CA PRO A 76 -17.79 -12.96 -14.49
C PRO A 76 -18.27 -11.57 -14.09
N GLY A 77 -19.10 -10.94 -14.93
CA GLY A 77 -19.64 -9.60 -14.65
C GLY A 77 -18.73 -8.44 -15.03
N ALA A 78 -17.52 -8.66 -15.56
CA ALA A 78 -16.60 -7.57 -15.92
C ALA A 78 -17.19 -6.60 -16.94
N LEU A 79 -17.76 -7.13 -18.03
CA LEU A 79 -18.39 -6.31 -19.09
C LEU A 79 -19.59 -5.52 -18.57
N GLU A 80 -20.46 -6.18 -17.81
CA GLU A 80 -21.64 -5.58 -17.19
C GLU A 80 -21.25 -4.48 -16.21
N THR A 81 -20.19 -4.70 -15.43
CA THR A 81 -19.66 -3.75 -14.44
C THR A 81 -19.13 -2.50 -15.10
N ILE A 82 -18.22 -2.63 -16.07
CA ILE A 82 -17.65 -1.46 -16.77
C ILE A 82 -18.76 -0.67 -17.45
N LYS A 83 -19.66 -1.36 -18.16
CA LYS A 83 -20.80 -0.70 -18.82
C LYS A 83 -21.69 0.05 -17.82
N SER A 84 -22.03 -0.57 -16.69
CA SER A 84 -22.87 0.03 -15.65
C SER A 84 -22.23 1.28 -15.04
N LEU A 85 -20.92 1.26 -14.80
CA LEU A 85 -20.20 2.43 -14.29
C LEU A 85 -20.20 3.58 -15.30
N LYS A 86 -19.96 3.29 -16.58
CA LYS A 86 -19.98 4.28 -17.66
C LYS A 86 -21.37 4.86 -17.89
N ASP A 87 -22.42 4.03 -17.84
CA ASP A 87 -23.82 4.47 -17.94
C ASP A 87 -24.21 5.44 -16.81
N ASN A 88 -23.45 5.45 -15.70
CA ASN A 88 -23.59 6.39 -14.59
C ASN A 88 -22.59 7.57 -14.64
N ASN A 89 -21.95 7.82 -15.79
CA ASN A 89 -20.96 8.88 -16.01
C ASN A 89 -19.74 8.83 -15.07
N LEU A 90 -19.30 7.63 -14.71
CA LEU A 90 -18.03 7.44 -14.02
C LEU A 90 -16.94 7.11 -15.03
N ASP A 91 -15.78 7.75 -14.87
CA ASP A 91 -14.60 7.40 -15.65
C ASP A 91 -14.03 6.08 -15.13
N VAL A 92 -13.61 5.21 -16.04
CA VAL A 92 -13.01 3.91 -15.70
C VAL A 92 -11.59 3.86 -16.21
N ALA A 93 -10.67 3.49 -15.32
CA ALA A 93 -9.28 3.22 -15.70
C ALA A 93 -8.78 1.86 -15.17
N ILE A 94 -7.78 1.30 -15.85
CA ILE A 94 -7.05 0.12 -15.38
C ILE A 94 -5.62 0.53 -15.04
N ILE A 95 -5.14 0.11 -13.87
CA ILE A 95 -3.75 0.30 -13.43
C ILE A 95 -3.20 -1.08 -13.04
N SER A 96 -2.29 -1.62 -13.85
CA SER A 96 -1.81 -2.99 -13.66
C SER A 96 -0.33 -3.18 -13.96
N GLY A 97 0.34 -4.02 -13.19
CA GLY A 97 1.73 -4.43 -13.45
C GLY A 97 1.89 -5.31 -14.69
N SER A 98 0.78 -5.68 -15.32
CA SER A 98 0.70 -6.40 -16.60
C SER A 98 1.22 -5.57 -17.78
N PHE A 99 0.92 -6.02 -19.00
CA PHE A 99 1.50 -5.48 -20.23
C PHE A 99 0.49 -4.78 -21.13
N ASP A 100 0.94 -3.74 -21.83
CA ASP A 100 0.17 -2.92 -22.76
C ASP A 100 -0.53 -3.72 -23.87
N VAL A 101 0.15 -4.69 -24.48
CA VAL A 101 -0.41 -5.57 -25.51
C VAL A 101 -1.66 -6.30 -25.02
N VAL A 102 -1.69 -6.68 -23.73
CA VAL A 102 -2.83 -7.36 -23.11
C VAL A 102 -3.90 -6.34 -22.70
N ALA A 103 -3.50 -5.27 -22.02
CA ALA A 103 -4.44 -4.29 -21.48
C ALA A 103 -5.20 -3.52 -22.57
N GLU A 104 -4.57 -3.19 -23.70
CA GLU A 104 -5.24 -2.52 -24.82
C GLU A 104 -6.32 -3.41 -25.45
N LYS A 105 -6.07 -4.72 -25.58
CA LYS A 105 -7.10 -5.68 -26.04
C LYS A 105 -8.30 -5.74 -25.10
N ILE A 106 -8.04 -5.74 -23.80
CA ILE A 106 -9.11 -5.78 -22.78
C ILE A 106 -9.87 -4.47 -22.74
N LYS A 107 -9.17 -3.34 -22.86
CA LYS A 107 -9.76 -2.01 -22.97
C LYS A 107 -10.72 -1.92 -24.16
N ASP A 108 -10.32 -2.43 -25.33
CA ASP A 108 -11.19 -2.46 -26.52
C ASP A 108 -12.40 -3.36 -26.32
N LYS A 109 -12.22 -4.55 -25.72
CA LYS A 109 -13.31 -5.50 -25.41
C LYS A 109 -14.34 -4.90 -24.44
N LEU A 110 -13.89 -4.15 -23.44
CA LEU A 110 -14.73 -3.64 -22.35
C LEU A 110 -15.17 -2.19 -22.53
N GLY A 111 -14.53 -1.45 -23.45
CA GLY A 111 -14.75 -0.02 -23.66
C GLY A 111 -14.25 0.83 -22.49
N VAL A 112 -13.10 0.51 -21.90
CA VAL A 112 -12.48 1.27 -20.79
C VAL A 112 -11.84 2.56 -21.33
N ASP A 113 -11.81 3.63 -20.53
CA ASP A 113 -11.37 4.96 -20.99
C ASP A 113 -9.85 5.08 -21.03
N LYS A 114 -9.15 4.59 -19.99
CA LYS A 114 -7.69 4.67 -19.87
C LYS A 114 -7.09 3.39 -19.30
N VAL A 115 -5.89 3.03 -19.75
CA VAL A 115 -5.10 1.92 -19.20
C VAL A 115 -3.67 2.35 -18.95
N TYR A 116 -3.09 1.89 -17.84
CA TYR A 116 -1.72 2.17 -17.45
C TYR A 116 -1.06 0.87 -17.03
N THR A 117 -0.03 0.49 -17.79
CA THR A 117 0.66 -0.79 -17.63
C THR A 117 2.15 -0.65 -17.85
N ASN A 118 2.86 -1.76 -17.67
CA ASN A 118 4.19 -1.91 -18.24
C ASN A 118 4.11 -2.21 -19.75
N SER A 119 5.24 -2.09 -20.42
CA SER A 119 5.38 -2.32 -21.86
C SER A 119 6.58 -3.22 -22.11
N PHE A 120 6.38 -4.21 -22.98
CA PHE A 120 7.48 -5.00 -23.48
C PHE A 120 8.34 -4.21 -24.45
N THR A 121 9.65 -4.42 -24.43
CA THR A 121 10.53 -3.97 -25.50
C THR A 121 10.49 -5.01 -26.63
N VAL A 122 10.28 -4.52 -27.86
CA VAL A 122 10.07 -5.36 -29.05
C VAL A 122 11.05 -4.95 -30.15
N GLU A 123 11.76 -5.93 -30.70
CA GLU A 123 12.62 -5.78 -31.88
C GLU A 123 12.26 -6.85 -32.91
N ASP A 124 12.14 -6.45 -34.19
CA ASP A 124 11.76 -7.35 -35.30
C ASP A 124 10.49 -8.19 -35.04
N GLY A 125 9.51 -7.61 -34.32
CA GLY A 125 8.24 -8.26 -33.97
C GLY A 125 8.34 -9.29 -32.85
N LYS A 126 9.46 -9.34 -32.13
CA LYS A 126 9.71 -10.27 -31.02
C LYS A 126 10.13 -9.55 -29.74
N LEU A 127 9.83 -10.16 -28.60
CA LEU A 127 10.25 -9.63 -27.30
C LEU A 127 11.77 -9.71 -27.14
N THR A 128 12.39 -8.64 -26.64
CA THR A 128 13.82 -8.63 -26.30
C THR A 128 14.12 -9.16 -24.90
N GLY A 129 13.09 -9.43 -24.09
CA GLY A 129 13.24 -9.78 -22.68
C GLY A 129 13.34 -8.58 -21.73
N GLU A 130 13.29 -7.35 -22.25
CA GLU A 130 13.26 -6.14 -21.43
C GLU A 130 11.83 -5.61 -21.21
N VAL A 131 11.60 -5.03 -20.03
CA VAL A 131 10.33 -4.40 -19.64
C VAL A 131 10.56 -2.95 -19.22
N THR A 132 9.68 -2.07 -19.67
CA THR A 132 9.68 -0.65 -19.31
C THR A 132 8.29 -0.24 -18.83
N GLY A 133 8.19 0.91 -18.16
CA GLY A 133 6.89 1.46 -17.75
C GLY A 133 6.91 2.04 -16.34
N PRO A 134 5.85 2.78 -15.98
CA PRO A 134 5.78 3.50 -14.70
C PRO A 134 5.69 2.56 -13.50
N LEU A 135 5.23 1.31 -13.70
CA LEU A 135 5.04 0.33 -12.64
C LEU A 135 6.23 -0.61 -12.46
N VAL A 136 7.28 -0.50 -13.28
CA VAL A 136 8.53 -1.25 -13.09
C VAL A 136 9.29 -0.71 -11.87
N SER A 137 9.43 0.62 -11.79
CA SER A 137 10.18 1.30 -10.71
C SER A 137 9.29 2.11 -9.76
N GLY A 138 8.00 2.28 -10.11
CA GLY A 138 7.01 3.02 -9.32
C GLY A 138 5.92 2.11 -8.78
N SER A 139 4.97 2.70 -8.07
CA SER A 139 3.81 2.02 -7.50
C SER A 139 2.53 2.34 -8.26
N LYS A 140 1.48 1.52 -8.06
CA LYS A 140 0.14 1.82 -8.58
C LYS A 140 -0.41 3.15 -8.02
N LEU A 141 -0.01 3.52 -6.81
CA LEU A 141 -0.35 4.81 -6.22
C LEU A 141 0.28 5.99 -6.98
N ASP A 142 1.51 5.87 -7.46
CA ASP A 142 2.17 6.95 -8.22
C ASP A 142 1.43 7.23 -9.53
N VAL A 143 1.00 6.16 -10.22
CA VAL A 143 0.17 6.25 -11.42
C VAL A 143 -1.20 6.85 -11.09
N LEU A 144 -1.82 6.40 -9.99
CA LEU A 144 -3.11 6.93 -9.56
C LEU A 144 -3.05 8.44 -9.27
N ASN A 145 -2.01 8.89 -8.58
CA ASN A 145 -1.82 10.31 -8.28
C ASN A 145 -1.70 11.15 -9.56
N GLY A 146 -0.93 10.68 -10.54
CA GLY A 146 -0.81 11.35 -11.83
C GLY A 146 -2.14 11.44 -12.58
N LEU A 147 -2.95 10.37 -12.55
CA LEU A 147 -4.25 10.36 -13.19
C LEU A 147 -5.27 11.27 -12.49
N VAL A 148 -5.26 11.30 -11.16
CA VAL A 148 -6.12 12.18 -10.36
C VAL A 148 -5.78 13.65 -10.60
N GLU A 149 -4.49 13.98 -10.72
CA GLU A 149 -4.02 15.32 -11.09
C GLU A 149 -4.46 15.70 -12.51
N GLU A 150 -4.31 14.79 -13.48
CA GLU A 150 -4.75 15.00 -14.87
C GLU A 150 -6.26 15.23 -14.98
N ALA A 151 -7.05 14.47 -14.21
CA ALA A 151 -8.52 14.57 -14.18
C ALA A 151 -9.03 15.76 -13.34
N GLY A 152 -8.17 16.41 -12.56
CA GLY A 152 -8.56 17.51 -11.67
C GLY A 152 -9.50 17.07 -10.54
N ILE A 153 -9.36 15.83 -10.07
CA ILE A 153 -10.13 15.26 -8.96
C ILE A 153 -9.23 15.06 -7.74
N THR A 154 -9.77 14.58 -6.63
CA THR A 154 -8.98 14.17 -5.45
C THR A 154 -9.10 12.66 -5.24
N LEU A 155 -8.17 12.07 -4.48
CA LEU A 155 -8.22 10.66 -4.13
C LEU A 155 -9.54 10.27 -3.43
N ASP A 156 -10.15 11.17 -2.65
CA ASP A 156 -11.47 10.97 -2.02
C ASP A 156 -12.62 10.75 -3.03
N GLU A 157 -12.43 11.16 -4.29
CA GLU A 157 -13.40 10.97 -5.39
C GLU A 157 -13.12 9.70 -6.21
N VAL A 158 -12.22 8.84 -5.74
CA VAL A 158 -11.77 7.62 -6.43
C VAL A 158 -12.21 6.36 -5.68
N VAL A 159 -12.64 5.36 -6.45
CA VAL A 159 -12.76 3.97 -5.98
C VAL A 159 -11.63 3.15 -6.59
N ALA A 160 -10.91 2.38 -5.77
CA ALA A 160 -9.86 1.48 -6.23
C ALA A 160 -10.24 0.01 -5.95
N VAL A 161 -10.07 -0.86 -6.94
CA VAL A 161 -10.42 -2.28 -6.87
C VAL A 161 -9.18 -3.13 -7.17
N GLY A 162 -8.84 -4.04 -6.25
CA GLY A 162 -7.67 -4.92 -6.39
C GLY A 162 -7.79 -6.19 -5.57
N ASP A 163 -6.90 -7.14 -5.80
CA ASP A 163 -6.86 -8.46 -5.15
C ASP A 163 -5.54 -8.73 -4.41
N GLY A 164 -4.46 -8.06 -4.83
CA GLY A 164 -3.08 -8.40 -4.49
C GLY A 164 -2.37 -7.39 -3.59
N ALA A 165 -1.23 -7.79 -3.04
CA ALA A 165 -0.42 -6.93 -2.16
C ALA A 165 0.17 -5.71 -2.91
N ASN A 166 0.36 -5.81 -4.22
CA ASN A 166 0.71 -4.72 -5.13
C ASN A 166 -0.36 -3.62 -5.19
N ASP A 167 -1.63 -3.94 -4.87
CA ASP A 167 -2.73 -2.98 -4.88
C ASP A 167 -2.89 -2.21 -3.57
N ILE A 168 -2.25 -2.67 -2.49
CA ILE A 168 -2.43 -2.13 -1.13
C ILE A 168 -2.28 -0.61 -1.10
N SER A 169 -1.22 -0.08 -1.71
CA SER A 169 -0.95 1.37 -1.75
C SER A 169 -2.04 2.17 -2.47
N MET A 170 -2.63 1.61 -3.53
CA MET A 170 -3.69 2.23 -4.33
C MET A 170 -5.03 2.16 -3.59
N ILE A 171 -5.36 0.99 -3.02
CA ILE A 171 -6.59 0.72 -2.27
C ILE A 171 -6.66 1.58 -1.00
N GLU A 172 -5.57 1.64 -0.22
CA GLU A 172 -5.52 2.39 1.03
C GLU A 172 -5.64 3.90 0.82
N SER A 173 -5.18 4.40 -0.33
CA SER A 173 -5.15 5.84 -0.61
C SER A 173 -6.43 6.36 -1.28
N ALA A 174 -7.21 5.49 -1.92
CA ALA A 174 -8.46 5.87 -2.58
C ALA A 174 -9.56 6.19 -1.56
N GLY A 175 -10.52 7.04 -1.94
CA GLY A 175 -11.68 7.39 -1.12
C GLY A 175 -12.56 6.20 -0.75
N CYS A 176 -12.55 5.15 -1.58
CA CYS A 176 -13.05 3.83 -1.21
C CYS A 176 -12.18 2.74 -1.84
N GLY A 177 -11.54 1.93 -1.01
CA GLY A 177 -10.82 0.74 -1.41
C GLY A 177 -11.71 -0.51 -1.40
N ILE A 178 -11.69 -1.29 -2.47
CA ILE A 178 -12.44 -2.55 -2.61
C ILE A 178 -11.45 -3.70 -2.83
N ALA A 179 -11.44 -4.64 -1.89
CA ALA A 179 -10.77 -5.92 -2.02
C ALA A 179 -11.71 -6.90 -2.76
N PHE A 180 -11.37 -7.29 -3.98
CA PHE A 180 -12.14 -8.22 -4.80
C PHE A 180 -11.45 -9.59 -4.84
N ASN A 181 -12.10 -10.62 -4.31
CA ASN A 181 -11.59 -11.98 -4.17
C ASN A 181 -10.11 -12.03 -3.71
N ALA A 182 -9.77 -11.12 -2.80
CA ALA A 182 -8.40 -10.74 -2.52
C ALA A 182 -7.70 -11.68 -1.52
N LYS A 183 -6.39 -11.49 -1.33
CA LYS A 183 -5.65 -12.09 -0.21
C LYS A 183 -5.98 -11.40 1.11
N ASP A 184 -5.81 -12.10 2.24
CA ASP A 184 -6.17 -11.57 3.56
C ASP A 184 -5.48 -10.23 3.89
N SER A 185 -4.23 -10.05 3.47
CA SER A 185 -3.49 -8.80 3.64
C SER A 185 -4.15 -7.58 2.99
N VAL A 186 -4.91 -7.80 1.91
CA VAL A 186 -5.66 -6.74 1.20
C VAL A 186 -7.04 -6.56 1.83
N LYS A 187 -7.68 -7.65 2.27
CA LYS A 187 -8.98 -7.58 2.97
C LYS A 187 -8.91 -6.79 4.27
N GLU A 188 -7.79 -6.88 4.97
CA GLU A 188 -7.58 -6.20 6.25
C GLU A 188 -7.53 -4.67 6.13
N ILE A 189 -7.14 -4.15 4.97
CA ILE A 189 -6.98 -2.70 4.73
C ILE A 189 -8.14 -2.07 3.94
N ALA A 190 -8.88 -2.86 3.15
CA ALA A 190 -9.91 -2.34 2.25
C ALA A 190 -11.19 -1.93 3.01
N ASP A 191 -11.87 -0.90 2.51
CA ASP A 191 -13.15 -0.45 3.06
C ASP A 191 -14.28 -1.44 2.80
N VAL A 192 -14.22 -2.11 1.66
CA VAL A 192 -15.18 -3.12 1.22
C VAL A 192 -14.46 -4.39 0.80
N VAL A 193 -14.97 -5.53 1.23
CA VAL A 193 -14.50 -6.85 0.81
C VAL A 193 -15.62 -7.55 0.05
N ILE A 194 -15.29 -8.09 -1.13
CA ILE A 194 -16.18 -8.89 -1.97
C ILE A 194 -15.47 -10.21 -2.23
N ASP A 195 -15.92 -11.29 -1.59
CA ASP A 195 -15.34 -12.64 -1.76
C ASP A 195 -15.94 -13.43 -2.94
N GLU A 196 -17.08 -12.96 -3.48
CA GLU A 196 -17.72 -13.59 -4.64
C GLU A 196 -16.97 -13.22 -5.92
N LYS A 197 -16.57 -14.21 -6.73
CA LYS A 197 -15.97 -14.02 -8.07
C LYS A 197 -17.02 -13.55 -9.10
N ASP A 198 -17.67 -12.43 -8.82
CA ASP A 198 -18.61 -11.74 -9.70
C ASP A 198 -18.42 -10.23 -9.56
N LEU A 199 -17.85 -9.61 -10.61
CA LEU A 199 -17.52 -8.19 -10.60
C LEU A 199 -18.77 -7.30 -10.56
N CYS A 200 -19.97 -7.82 -10.91
CA CYS A 200 -21.21 -7.06 -10.80
C CYS A 200 -21.42 -6.50 -9.39
N LYS A 201 -20.97 -7.23 -8.36
CA LYS A 201 -21.02 -6.82 -6.95
C LYS A 201 -20.25 -5.54 -6.66
N VAL A 202 -19.19 -5.28 -7.41
CA VAL A 202 -18.41 -4.04 -7.32
C VAL A 202 -19.29 -2.87 -7.77
N SER A 203 -19.90 -2.95 -8.96
CA SER A 203 -20.77 -1.89 -9.47
C SER A 203 -21.99 -1.66 -8.56
N GLU A 204 -22.62 -2.73 -8.06
CA GLU A 204 -23.73 -2.64 -7.10
C GLU A 204 -23.32 -1.83 -5.87
N LYS A 205 -22.11 -2.06 -5.35
CA LYS A 205 -21.62 -1.35 -4.15
C LYS A 205 -21.34 0.13 -4.43
N ILE A 206 -20.63 0.42 -5.52
CA ILE A 206 -20.25 1.78 -5.91
C ILE A 206 -21.50 2.62 -6.17
N LEU A 207 -22.45 2.09 -6.93
CA LEU A 207 -23.70 2.78 -7.25
C LEU A 207 -24.57 2.99 -6.01
N ASN A 208 -24.61 2.03 -5.09
CA ASN A 208 -25.31 2.23 -3.82
C ASN A 208 -24.71 3.39 -3.01
N GLN A 209 -23.38 3.52 -2.96
CA GLN A 209 -22.71 4.64 -2.29
C GLN A 209 -23.04 5.99 -2.95
N LEU A 210 -23.05 6.05 -4.29
CA LEU A 210 -23.44 7.25 -5.02
C LEU A 210 -24.89 7.67 -4.75
N THR A 211 -25.80 6.70 -4.55
CA THR A 211 -27.19 7.01 -4.16
C THR A 211 -27.33 7.47 -2.71
N THR A 212 -26.44 7.07 -1.80
CA THR A 212 -26.46 7.53 -0.40
C THR A 212 -25.86 8.94 -0.24
N ASP A 213 -24.88 9.31 -1.06
CA ASP A 213 -24.26 10.64 -1.01
C ASP A 213 -25.15 11.73 -1.61
N ASN A 214 -25.96 11.39 -2.62
CA ASN A 214 -26.98 12.29 -3.17
C ASN A 214 -28.20 12.49 -2.26
N ALA A 215 -28.39 11.65 -1.24
CA ALA A 215 -29.45 11.78 -0.25
C ALA A 215 -29.13 12.80 0.87
N GLY A 216 -28.03 13.55 0.74
CA GLY A 216 -27.67 14.66 1.62
C GLY A 216 -28.52 15.93 1.44
N ASN A 217 -29.34 16.00 0.38
CA ASN A 217 -30.35 17.04 0.20
C ASN A 217 -31.63 16.41 -0.37
N GLU A 218 -32.69 16.48 0.43
CA GLU A 218 -34.02 15.92 0.20
C GLU A 218 -34.18 14.40 0.44
N THR A 219 -35.14 14.10 1.31
CA THR A 219 -35.73 12.78 1.61
C THR A 219 -34.94 11.82 2.50
N VAL A 220 -34.91 12.17 3.79
CA VAL A 220 -35.08 11.16 4.86
C VAL A 220 -36.50 10.62 4.80
N GLU A 221 -36.82 9.81 3.80
CA GLU A 221 -37.97 8.91 3.79
C GLU A 221 -37.84 7.97 2.58
N LYS A 222 -37.67 6.67 2.86
CA LYS A 222 -37.59 5.51 1.94
C LYS A 222 -36.18 5.06 1.55
N LYS A 223 -35.49 4.42 2.49
CA LYS A 223 -34.77 3.15 2.29
C LYS A 223 -34.50 2.51 3.66
N ALA A 224 -35.57 1.99 4.24
CA ALA A 224 -35.56 1.03 5.35
C ALA A 224 -36.48 -0.14 4.98
N GLU A 225 -36.30 -0.68 3.77
CA GLU A 225 -36.99 -1.89 3.33
C GLU A 225 -35.99 -2.80 2.62
N GLU A 226 -35.05 -3.34 3.39
CA GLU A 226 -34.62 -4.71 3.18
C GLU A 226 -34.31 -5.35 4.54
N LYS A 227 -35.29 -6.14 5.00
CA LYS A 227 -35.32 -7.05 6.15
C LYS A 227 -34.88 -6.50 7.51
N ASN A 228 -35.68 -5.60 8.07
CA ASN A 228 -35.76 -5.43 9.53
C ASN A 228 -36.97 -6.22 10.08
N THR A 229 -37.02 -7.52 9.80
CA THR A 229 -37.93 -8.41 10.52
C THR A 229 -37.32 -8.68 11.90
N LEU A 230 -37.93 -8.13 12.94
CA LEU A 230 -37.66 -8.55 14.31
C LEU A 230 -37.68 -10.09 14.35
N PRO A 231 -36.70 -10.75 14.99
CA PRO A 231 -36.66 -12.21 15.08
C PRO A 231 -37.98 -12.71 15.66
N LYS A 232 -38.53 -13.79 15.10
CA LYS A 232 -39.78 -14.38 15.62
C LYS A 232 -39.56 -14.80 17.07
N SER A 233 -40.28 -14.15 17.97
CA SER A 233 -40.20 -14.37 19.41
C SER A 233 -41.17 -15.48 19.81
N ASP A 234 -40.67 -16.52 20.47
CA ASP A 234 -41.44 -17.62 21.10
C ASP A 234 -41.89 -17.25 22.53
N PHE A 235 -41.90 -15.96 22.87
CA PHE A 235 -42.11 -15.48 24.23
C PHE A 235 -43.50 -15.83 24.78
N VAL A 236 -43.52 -16.52 25.92
CA VAL A 236 -44.75 -16.96 26.59
C VAL A 236 -45.31 -15.84 27.48
N LEU A 237 -46.51 -15.39 27.14
CA LEU A 237 -47.19 -14.28 27.81
C LEU A 237 -47.94 -14.76 29.06
N ALA A 238 -47.89 -14.01 30.15
CA ALA A 238 -48.63 -14.34 31.37
C ALA A 238 -50.15 -14.40 31.15
N ASP A 239 -50.83 -15.22 31.96
CA ASP A 239 -52.28 -15.48 31.88
C ASP A 239 -53.12 -14.29 32.37
N THR A 240 -52.57 -13.44 33.23
CA THR A 240 -53.25 -12.25 33.78
C THR A 240 -52.71 -10.95 33.18
N MET A 241 -53.60 -9.96 32.96
CA MET A 241 -53.21 -8.65 32.40
C MET A 241 -52.23 -7.86 33.27
N GLU A 242 -52.26 -8.09 34.58
CA GLU A 242 -51.32 -7.51 35.54
C GLU A 242 -49.93 -8.18 35.42
N GLY A 243 -49.89 -9.50 35.19
CA GLY A 243 -48.66 -10.22 34.87
C GLY A 243 -48.01 -9.78 33.56
N VAL A 244 -48.80 -9.50 32.52
CA VAL A 244 -48.30 -8.99 31.22
C VAL A 244 -47.69 -7.58 31.34
N ARG A 245 -48.23 -6.72 32.23
CA ARG A 245 -47.64 -5.41 32.51
C ARG A 245 -46.32 -5.53 33.29
N LYS A 246 -46.26 -6.43 34.27
CA LYS A 246 -45.02 -6.70 34.99
C LYS A 246 -43.90 -7.25 34.09
N GLN A 247 -44.24 -8.17 33.18
CA GLN A 247 -43.32 -8.67 32.14
C GLN A 247 -42.81 -7.55 31.22
N LYS A 248 -43.64 -6.54 30.95
CA LYS A 248 -43.24 -5.35 30.18
C LYS A 248 -42.22 -4.51 30.93
N ASP A 249 -42.51 -4.17 32.19
CA ASP A 249 -41.63 -3.33 33.01
C ASP A 249 -40.27 -4.03 33.25
N GLU A 250 -40.26 -5.35 33.44
CA GLU A 250 -39.05 -6.17 33.55
C GLU A 250 -38.22 -6.14 32.26
N LYS A 251 -38.84 -6.30 31.09
CA LYS A 251 -38.17 -6.24 29.79
C LYS A 251 -37.71 -4.83 29.41
N GLU A 252 -38.43 -3.79 29.82
CA GLU A 252 -38.03 -2.38 29.66
C GLU A 252 -36.86 -2.01 30.59
N ALA A 253 -36.74 -2.63 31.77
CA ALA A 253 -35.54 -2.50 32.60
C ALA A 253 -34.34 -3.26 32.00
N GLU A 254 -34.59 -4.44 31.41
CA GLU A 254 -33.57 -5.28 30.77
C GLU A 254 -32.99 -4.61 29.51
N ILE A 255 -33.84 -3.98 28.68
CA ILE A 255 -33.39 -3.27 27.48
C ILE A 255 -32.56 -2.02 27.82
N ALA A 256 -32.86 -1.33 28.91
CA ALA A 256 -32.10 -0.17 29.35
C ALA A 256 -30.67 -0.55 29.75
N LYS A 257 -30.49 -1.68 30.45
CA LYS A 257 -29.16 -2.21 30.81
C LYS A 257 -28.36 -2.64 29.58
N VAL A 258 -28.99 -3.39 28.66
CA VAL A 258 -28.34 -3.85 27.42
C VAL A 258 -27.97 -2.66 26.52
N ALA A 259 -28.77 -1.59 26.52
CA ALA A 259 -28.46 -0.36 25.80
C ALA A 259 -27.22 0.35 26.38
N GLU A 260 -27.12 0.46 27.70
CA GLU A 260 -25.96 1.05 28.39
C GLU A 260 -24.68 0.24 28.15
N GLU A 261 -24.75 -1.09 28.24
CA GLU A 261 -23.63 -1.99 27.94
C GLU A 261 -23.18 -1.86 26.47
N ARG A 262 -24.12 -1.82 25.52
CA ARG A 262 -23.83 -1.61 24.09
C ARG A 262 -23.15 -0.27 23.85
N GLU A 263 -23.62 0.80 24.49
CA GLU A 263 -23.03 2.14 24.36
C GLU A 263 -21.60 2.17 24.91
N ASN A 264 -21.35 1.50 26.05
CA ASN A 264 -20.02 1.38 26.61
C ASN A 264 -19.05 0.63 25.68
N PHE A 265 -19.45 -0.50 25.11
CA PHE A 265 -18.62 -1.23 24.14
C PHE A 265 -18.36 -0.43 22.85
N ASN A 266 -19.35 0.31 22.36
CA ASN A 266 -19.16 1.21 21.22
C ASN A 266 -18.18 2.35 21.52
N ARG A 267 -18.23 2.90 22.74
CA ARG A 267 -17.27 3.92 23.19
C ARG A 267 -15.85 3.36 23.24
N MET A 268 -15.68 2.17 23.83
CA MET A 268 -14.39 1.48 23.86
C MET A 268 -13.85 1.20 22.46
N ALA A 269 -14.70 0.73 21.53
CA ALA A 269 -14.31 0.53 20.14
C ALA A 269 -13.86 1.84 19.47
N LYS A 270 -14.55 2.95 19.71
CA LYS A 270 -14.17 4.27 19.17
C LYS A 270 -12.82 4.75 19.72
N GLU A 271 -12.56 4.52 21.00
CA GLU A 271 -11.30 4.89 21.66
C GLU A 271 -10.13 4.04 21.14
N GLN A 272 -10.30 2.72 21.02
CA GLN A 272 -9.28 1.83 20.45
C GLN A 272 -9.00 2.14 18.98
N ARG A 273 -10.03 2.51 18.20
CA ARG A 273 -9.85 2.99 16.82
C ARG A 273 -8.96 4.23 16.77
N LYS A 274 -9.22 5.21 17.65
CA LYS A 274 -8.42 6.44 17.70
C LYS A 274 -6.96 6.15 18.05
N ILE A 275 -6.71 5.30 19.04
CA ILE A 275 -5.36 4.87 19.44
C ILE A 275 -4.66 4.16 18.28
N ARG A 276 -5.33 3.24 17.59
CA ARG A 276 -4.78 2.55 16.41
C ARG A 276 -4.40 3.53 15.31
N ASP A 277 -5.28 4.48 14.99
CA ASP A 277 -5.05 5.45 13.92
C ASP A 277 -3.87 6.38 14.27
N GLU A 278 -3.72 6.78 15.54
CA GLU A 278 -2.57 7.55 16.04
C GLU A 278 -1.26 6.74 16.00
N LEU A 279 -1.28 5.46 16.40
CA LEU A 279 -0.12 4.58 16.34
C LEU A 279 0.32 4.32 14.89
N ASN A 280 -0.61 4.10 13.97
CA ASN A 280 -0.32 3.91 12.55
C ASN A 280 0.28 5.17 11.91
N ALA A 281 -0.20 6.36 12.29
CA ALA A 281 0.41 7.62 11.86
C ALA A 281 1.86 7.74 12.35
N SER A 282 2.12 7.42 13.62
CA SER A 282 3.49 7.42 14.17
C SER A 282 4.37 6.35 13.54
N LEU A 283 3.82 5.19 13.18
CA LEU A 283 4.52 4.12 12.47
C LEU A 283 5.02 4.61 11.11
N LYS A 284 4.15 5.26 10.33
CA LYS A 284 4.50 5.82 9.02
C LYS A 284 5.61 6.87 9.12
N GLU A 285 5.55 7.74 10.13
CA GLU A 285 6.59 8.75 10.36
C GLU A 285 7.95 8.11 10.71
N ASN A 286 7.98 7.13 11.60
CA ASN A 286 9.22 6.44 11.98
C ASN A 286 9.78 5.60 10.83
N LEU A 287 8.91 4.97 10.03
CA LEU A 287 9.32 4.22 8.84
C LEU A 287 9.96 5.14 7.80
N ASN A 288 9.36 6.31 7.54
CA ASN A 288 9.92 7.30 6.62
C ASN A 288 11.32 7.76 7.07
N LYS A 289 11.51 8.06 8.36
CA LYS A 289 12.82 8.40 8.92
C LYS A 289 13.83 7.25 8.76
N ALA A 290 13.41 6.01 8.99
CA ALA A 290 14.27 4.84 8.78
C ALA A 290 14.71 4.71 7.30
N ILE A 291 13.81 4.98 6.35
CA ILE A 291 14.10 4.98 4.92
C ILE A 291 15.07 6.11 4.55
N GLU A 292 14.92 7.31 5.12
CA GLU A 292 15.86 8.43 4.92
C GLU A 292 17.29 8.04 5.33
N PHE A 293 17.47 7.48 6.53
CA PHE A 293 18.79 7.01 6.98
C PHE A 293 19.32 5.84 6.14
N ARG A 294 18.43 4.96 5.62
CA ARG A 294 18.83 3.90 4.68
C ARG A 294 19.41 4.48 3.40
N ASN A 295 18.75 5.50 2.84
CA ASN A 295 19.17 6.17 1.61
C ASN A 295 20.47 6.95 1.83
N GLU A 296 20.58 7.68 2.94
CA GLU A 296 21.82 8.37 3.33
C GLU A 296 22.99 7.38 3.45
N ARG A 297 22.79 6.25 4.14
CA ARG A 297 23.80 5.18 4.24
C ARG A 297 24.19 4.64 2.85
N ASN A 298 23.24 4.45 1.95
CA ASN A 298 23.52 3.92 0.61
C ASN A 298 24.36 4.90 -0.21
N GLU A 299 24.07 6.20 -0.15
CA GLU A 299 24.89 7.24 -0.80
C GLU A 299 26.30 7.30 -0.21
N ILE A 300 26.43 7.22 1.13
CA ILE A 300 27.75 7.18 1.77
C ILE A 300 28.51 5.92 1.35
N ASN A 301 27.86 4.75 1.27
CA ASN A 301 28.50 3.51 0.84
C ASN A 301 29.00 3.58 -0.61
N LYS A 302 28.23 4.24 -1.49
CA LYS A 302 28.66 4.52 -2.88
C LYS A 302 29.90 5.40 -2.91
N ALA A 303 29.95 6.44 -2.07
CA ALA A 303 31.13 7.28 -1.90
C ALA A 303 32.33 6.48 -1.36
N VAL A 304 32.13 5.61 -0.35
CA VAL A 304 33.16 4.70 0.19
C VAL A 304 33.71 3.77 -0.91
N GLU A 305 32.84 3.22 -1.76
CA GLU A 305 33.28 2.33 -2.84
C GLU A 305 34.13 3.06 -3.88
N SER A 306 33.74 4.29 -4.24
CA SER A 306 34.52 5.14 -5.16
C SER A 306 35.91 5.47 -4.60
N ALA A 307 35.99 5.86 -3.33
CA ALA A 307 37.26 6.11 -2.64
C ALA A 307 38.10 4.84 -2.51
N LYS A 308 37.49 3.67 -2.24
CA LYS A 308 38.19 2.37 -2.26
C LYS A 308 38.76 2.04 -3.64
N LYS A 309 38.02 2.30 -4.73
CA LYS A 309 38.49 2.11 -6.10
C LYS A 309 39.68 3.01 -6.40
N ALA A 310 39.57 4.32 -6.13
CA ALA A 310 40.65 5.28 -6.32
C ALA A 310 41.92 4.90 -5.52
N ARG A 311 41.74 4.52 -4.25
CA ARG A 311 42.83 4.02 -3.39
C ARG A 311 43.47 2.75 -3.94
N ASN A 312 42.67 1.80 -4.43
CA ASN A 312 43.19 0.54 -4.99
C ASN A 312 43.92 0.78 -6.31
N GLU A 313 43.44 1.69 -7.16
CA GLU A 313 44.12 2.11 -8.39
C GLU A 313 45.47 2.77 -8.09
N ALA A 314 45.51 3.70 -7.13
CA ALA A 314 46.75 4.33 -6.67
C ALA A 314 47.74 3.26 -6.17
N ASN A 315 47.28 2.31 -5.34
CA ASN A 315 48.11 1.22 -4.84
C ASN A 315 48.59 0.26 -5.92
N ASN A 316 47.76 -0.02 -6.93
CA ASN A 316 48.15 -0.85 -8.07
C ASN A 316 49.20 -0.15 -8.93
N LYS A 317 49.05 1.16 -9.17
CA LYS A 317 50.06 1.98 -9.85
C LYS A 317 51.37 2.01 -9.07
N ILE A 318 51.32 2.19 -7.74
CA ILE A 318 52.50 2.09 -6.87
C ILE A 318 53.18 0.73 -7.02
N LYS A 319 52.43 -0.37 -6.93
CA LYS A 319 52.98 -1.73 -7.10
C LYS A 319 53.60 -1.93 -8.48
N SER A 320 52.99 -1.42 -9.53
CA SER A 320 53.52 -1.52 -10.90
C SER A 320 54.82 -0.74 -11.07
N LEU A 321 54.90 0.47 -10.50
CA LEU A 321 56.11 1.30 -10.50
C LEU A 321 57.23 0.66 -9.68
N GLU A 322 56.90 0.06 -8.53
CA GLU A 322 57.87 -0.68 -7.72
C GLU A 322 58.35 -1.98 -8.39
N TRP A 323 57.52 -2.57 -9.26
CA TRP A 323 57.89 -3.73 -10.08
C TRP A 323 58.83 -3.33 -11.22
N SER A 324 58.54 -2.23 -11.92
CA SER A 324 59.34 -1.75 -13.06
C SER A 324 60.67 -1.12 -12.63
N SER A 325 60.76 -0.55 -11.43
CA SER A 325 61.98 0.13 -10.95
C SER A 325 63.05 -0.82 -10.38
N GLY A 326 62.87 -2.15 -10.46
CA GLY A 326 63.82 -3.13 -9.92
C GLY A 326 63.93 -3.16 -8.39
N LYS A 327 63.04 -2.44 -7.69
CA LYS A 327 63.06 -2.27 -6.22
C LYS A 327 62.89 -3.60 -5.48
N ARG A 328 62.10 -4.52 -6.06
CA ARG A 328 61.88 -5.86 -5.50
C ARG A 328 63.14 -6.73 -5.55
N ASP A 329 63.93 -6.61 -6.62
CA ASP A 329 65.20 -7.32 -6.76
C ASP A 329 66.27 -6.71 -5.86
N LYS A 330 66.28 -5.38 -5.71
CA LYS A 330 67.08 -4.67 -4.69
C LYS A 330 66.77 -5.18 -3.27
N ILE A 331 65.50 -5.26 -2.87
CA ILE A 331 65.06 -5.75 -1.56
C ILE A 331 65.40 -7.24 -1.35
N LYS A 332 65.27 -8.09 -2.38
CA LYS A 332 65.67 -9.50 -2.30
C LYS A 332 67.18 -9.65 -2.08
N ILE A 333 67.98 -8.91 -2.86
CA ILE A 333 69.44 -8.90 -2.75
C ILE A 333 69.85 -8.39 -1.35
N GLU A 334 69.23 -7.32 -0.84
CA GLU A 334 69.47 -6.82 0.54
C GLU A 334 69.15 -7.86 1.61
N ASN A 335 68.03 -8.58 1.48
CA ASN A 335 67.64 -9.62 2.43
C ASN A 335 68.58 -10.83 2.39
N GLU A 336 69.08 -11.20 1.20
CA GLU A 336 70.09 -12.25 1.06
C GLU A 336 71.44 -11.83 1.66
N ILE A 337 71.87 -10.59 1.43
CA ILE A 337 73.07 -10.03 2.08
C ILE A 337 72.90 -10.06 3.60
N LYS A 338 71.77 -9.59 4.15
CA LYS A 338 71.50 -9.65 5.60
C LYS A 338 71.50 -11.07 6.16
N LYS A 339 71.00 -12.06 5.41
CA LYS A 339 71.04 -13.46 5.83
C LYS A 339 72.48 -13.98 5.86
N ILE A 340 73.29 -13.67 4.84
CA ILE A 340 74.69 -14.08 4.77
C ILE A 340 75.49 -13.41 5.90
N ASP A 341 75.33 -12.10 6.08
CA ASP A 341 75.99 -11.33 7.15
C ASP A 341 75.62 -11.88 8.54
N LYS A 342 74.33 -12.16 8.79
CA LYS A 342 73.87 -12.78 10.04
C LYS A 342 74.47 -14.18 10.25
N ILE A 343 74.63 -14.96 9.19
CA ILE A 343 75.24 -16.31 9.28
C ILE A 343 76.72 -16.20 9.64
N ILE A 344 77.44 -15.24 9.08
CA ILE A 344 78.85 -14.97 9.40
C ILE A 344 78.99 -14.49 10.85
N GLU A 345 78.12 -13.59 11.30
CA GLU A 345 78.15 -13.02 12.66
C GLU A 345 77.78 -14.02 13.77
N THR A 346 76.89 -14.98 13.50
CA THR A 346 76.31 -15.84 14.56
C THR A 346 76.84 -17.26 14.60
N ARG A 347 77.61 -17.72 13.59
CA ARG A 347 78.10 -19.10 13.51
C ARG A 347 79.62 -19.16 13.42
N VAL A 348 80.23 -20.05 14.19
CA VAL A 348 81.65 -20.39 14.05
C VAL A 348 81.82 -21.27 12.81
N LEU A 349 82.48 -20.72 11.79
CA LEU A 349 82.65 -21.34 10.46
C LEU A 349 84.13 -21.66 10.20
N ASP A 350 84.38 -22.61 9.28
CA ASP A 350 85.72 -22.86 8.75
C ASP A 350 86.13 -21.72 7.79
N ILE A 351 87.40 -21.31 7.84
CA ILE A 351 87.98 -20.18 7.09
C ILE A 351 87.64 -20.24 5.60
N LYS A 352 87.63 -21.43 5.01
CA LYS A 352 87.25 -21.61 3.59
C LYS A 352 85.78 -21.29 3.31
N LYS A 353 84.87 -21.68 4.21
CA LYS A 353 83.42 -21.44 4.07
C LYS A 353 83.06 -19.98 4.36
N GLU A 354 83.72 -19.37 5.35
CA GLU A 354 83.57 -17.96 5.67
C GLU A 354 84.00 -17.07 4.50
N ASN A 355 85.18 -17.32 3.93
CA ASN A 355 85.67 -16.59 2.75
C ASN A 355 84.74 -16.71 1.53
N GLN A 356 84.11 -17.88 1.34
CA GLN A 356 83.13 -18.08 0.27
C GLN A 356 81.85 -17.27 0.49
N LEU A 357 81.35 -17.21 1.72
CA LEU A 357 80.18 -16.41 2.08
C LEU A 357 80.45 -14.90 1.93
N VAL A 358 81.63 -14.44 2.35
CA VAL A 358 82.06 -13.04 2.16
C VAL A 358 82.16 -12.68 0.68
N LYS A 359 82.70 -13.59 -0.15
CA LYS A 359 82.78 -13.38 -1.60
C LYS A 359 81.38 -13.27 -2.25
N ASN A 360 80.48 -14.19 -1.88
CA ASN A 360 79.09 -14.17 -2.36
C ASN A 360 78.36 -12.89 -1.92
N ALA A 361 78.53 -12.45 -0.67
CA ALA A 361 77.97 -11.19 -0.19
C ALA A 361 78.52 -9.97 -0.95
N ASN A 362 79.82 -9.94 -1.25
CA ASN A 362 80.45 -8.87 -2.03
C ASN A 362 79.97 -8.83 -3.49
N ASP A 363 79.75 -9.98 -4.11
CA ASP A 363 79.22 -10.05 -5.47
C ASP A 363 77.74 -9.59 -5.52
N LEU A 364 76.94 -9.96 -4.51
CA LEU A 364 75.58 -9.43 -4.33
C LEU A 364 75.56 -7.91 -4.07
N ARG A 365 76.50 -7.39 -3.26
CA ARG A 365 76.65 -5.93 -3.03
C ARG A 365 77.03 -5.18 -4.33
N LYS A 366 77.85 -5.77 -5.20
CA LYS A 366 78.17 -5.20 -6.53
C LYS A 366 76.98 -5.21 -7.48
N GLN A 367 76.13 -6.23 -7.41
CA GLN A 367 74.87 -6.28 -8.17
C GLN A 367 73.90 -5.19 -7.68
N LEU A 368 73.79 -4.99 -6.36
CA LEU A 368 72.99 -3.94 -5.75
C LEU A 368 73.41 -2.54 -6.23
N MET A 369 74.72 -2.28 -6.30
CA MET A 369 75.27 -0.97 -6.70
C MET A 369 74.98 -0.60 -8.17
N LYS A 370 74.72 -1.58 -9.03
CA LYS A 370 74.37 -1.37 -10.45
C LYS A 370 72.89 -1.03 -10.65
N ILE A 371 72.03 -1.29 -9.66
CA ILE A 371 70.62 -0.93 -9.70
C ILE A 371 70.52 0.54 -9.25
N HIS A 372 70.56 1.48 -10.20
CA HIS A 372 70.20 2.87 -9.94
C HIS A 372 68.66 3.02 -9.94
N GLU A 373 68.13 3.69 -8.91
CA GLU A 373 66.74 4.16 -8.92
C GLU A 373 66.69 5.48 -9.69
N ASP A 374 65.85 5.56 -10.72
CA ASP A 374 65.56 6.83 -11.38
C ASP A 374 64.84 7.77 -10.38
N GLU A 375 65.41 8.96 -10.13
CA GLU A 375 64.82 10.01 -9.28
C GLU A 375 63.38 10.37 -9.69
N SER A 376 63.08 10.28 -10.99
CA SER A 376 61.73 10.49 -11.55
C SER A 376 60.69 9.51 -10.99
N VAL A 377 61.07 8.24 -10.83
CA VAL A 377 60.16 7.17 -10.36
C VAL A 377 59.90 7.29 -8.85
N GLN A 378 60.84 7.86 -8.11
CA GLN A 378 60.65 8.18 -6.69
C GLN A 378 59.63 9.30 -6.47
N GLY A 379 59.68 10.37 -7.28
CA GLY A 379 58.72 11.47 -7.22
C GLY A 379 57.29 11.00 -7.47
N GLU A 380 57.06 10.29 -8.57
CA GLU A 380 55.73 9.75 -8.92
C GLU A 380 55.20 8.75 -7.86
N SER A 381 56.08 7.93 -7.28
CA SER A 381 55.69 7.00 -6.21
C SER A 381 55.28 7.72 -4.92
N GLN A 382 55.92 8.83 -4.57
CA GLN A 382 55.58 9.63 -3.39
C GLN A 382 54.24 10.36 -3.57
N GLU A 383 53.98 10.91 -4.75
CA GLU A 383 52.70 11.56 -5.06
C GLU A 383 51.53 10.57 -5.01
N LEU A 384 51.70 9.38 -5.59
CA LEU A 384 50.68 8.33 -5.53
C LEU A 384 50.44 7.81 -4.10
N LYS A 385 51.48 7.77 -3.26
CA LYS A 385 51.31 7.42 -1.84
C LYS A 385 50.48 8.45 -1.09
N LYS A 386 50.76 9.74 -1.32
CA LYS A 386 49.99 10.83 -0.72
C LYS A 386 48.52 10.76 -1.15
N LEU A 387 48.26 10.55 -2.44
CA LEU A 387 46.91 10.34 -2.96
C LEU A 387 46.22 9.12 -2.32
N SER A 388 46.95 8.00 -2.14
CA SER A 388 46.42 6.82 -1.47
C SER A 388 46.12 7.04 0.02
N GLU A 389 46.90 7.86 0.72
CA GLU A 389 46.66 8.19 2.13
C GLU A 389 45.43 9.09 2.28
N GLU A 390 45.28 10.10 1.43
CA GLU A 390 44.10 10.98 1.38
C GLU A 390 42.81 10.19 1.10
N GLU A 391 42.83 9.28 0.12
CA GLU A 391 41.68 8.42 -0.17
C GLU A 391 41.42 7.40 0.96
N HIS A 392 42.46 6.97 1.68
CA HIS A 392 42.28 6.09 2.84
C HIS A 392 41.58 6.80 4.00
N GLU A 393 41.94 8.05 4.28
CA GLU A 393 41.31 8.88 5.32
C GLU A 393 39.84 9.16 4.98
N LYS A 394 39.53 9.44 3.71
CA LYS A 394 38.14 9.56 3.22
C LYS A 394 37.34 8.29 3.46
N VAL A 395 37.93 7.11 3.20
CA VAL A 395 37.24 5.83 3.46
C VAL A 395 36.92 5.67 4.95
N ILE A 396 37.84 6.04 5.85
CA ILE A 396 37.61 5.93 7.31
C ILE A 396 36.46 6.84 7.73
N THR A 397 36.53 8.12 7.39
CA THR A 397 35.52 9.12 7.78
C THR A 397 34.13 8.81 7.21
N LEU A 398 34.06 8.37 5.95
CA LEU A 398 32.80 7.96 5.34
C LEU A 398 32.27 6.66 5.95
N SER A 399 33.13 5.71 6.30
CA SER A 399 32.70 4.46 6.94
C SER A 399 32.12 4.71 8.34
N GLU A 400 32.70 5.63 9.11
CA GLU A 400 32.16 6.04 10.42
C GLU A 400 30.78 6.70 10.26
N LYS A 401 30.62 7.59 9.27
CA LYS A 401 29.31 8.21 8.96
C LYS A 401 28.26 7.19 8.51
N ALA A 402 28.64 6.22 7.67
CA ALA A 402 27.75 5.15 7.24
C ALA A 402 27.29 4.30 8.43
N GLN A 403 28.19 4.06 9.39
CA GLN A 403 27.88 3.30 10.60
C GLN A 403 26.95 4.08 11.54
N ALA A 404 27.15 5.38 11.71
CA ALA A 404 26.24 6.24 12.47
C ALA A 404 24.82 6.26 11.87
N ALA A 405 24.70 6.43 10.54
CA ALA A 405 23.41 6.36 9.85
C ALA A 405 22.75 4.98 9.98
N HIS A 406 23.55 3.91 9.98
CA HIS A 406 23.06 2.55 10.21
C HIS A 406 22.53 2.34 11.63
N GLU A 407 23.22 2.85 12.64
CA GLU A 407 22.77 2.78 14.03
C GLU A 407 21.46 3.55 14.24
N GLU A 408 21.35 4.78 13.74
CA GLU A 408 20.12 5.58 13.80
C GLU A 408 18.96 4.86 13.13
N MET A 409 19.15 4.33 11.91
CA MET A 409 18.18 3.52 11.21
C MET A 409 17.69 2.33 12.05
N LEU A 410 18.60 1.59 12.71
CA LEU A 410 18.22 0.47 13.58
C LEU A 410 17.37 0.93 14.78
N THR A 411 17.64 2.12 15.34
CA THR A 411 16.81 2.65 16.43
C THR A 411 15.38 2.93 15.98
N TYR A 412 15.20 3.47 14.76
CA TYR A 412 13.87 3.73 14.22
C TYR A 412 13.15 2.43 13.87
N PHE A 413 13.83 1.42 13.31
CA PHE A 413 13.21 0.10 13.08
C PHE A 413 12.72 -0.55 14.37
N ARG A 414 13.51 -0.52 15.45
CA ARG A 414 13.05 -1.05 16.75
C ARG A 414 11.82 -0.32 17.27
N LYS A 415 11.79 1.02 17.17
CA LYS A 415 10.61 1.82 17.54
C LYS A 415 9.40 1.46 16.69
N THR A 416 9.59 1.23 15.39
CA THR A 416 8.53 0.81 14.46
C THR A 416 7.97 -0.56 14.85
N ASP A 417 8.81 -1.53 15.22
CA ASP A 417 8.37 -2.85 15.69
C ASP A 417 7.57 -2.77 17.00
N ASP A 418 8.00 -1.92 17.94
CA ASP A 418 7.28 -1.67 19.19
C ASP A 418 5.90 -1.04 18.93
N ILE A 419 5.84 -0.04 18.05
CA ILE A 419 4.59 0.64 17.67
C ILE A 419 3.66 -0.32 16.93
N ARG A 420 4.21 -1.16 16.04
CA ARG A 420 3.44 -2.18 15.30
C ARG A 420 2.78 -3.15 16.27
N THR A 421 3.54 -3.66 17.24
CA THR A 421 3.00 -4.56 18.27
C THR A 421 1.87 -3.89 19.06
N ALA A 422 2.04 -2.62 19.45
CA ALA A 422 1.00 -1.86 20.14
C ALA A 422 -0.23 -1.60 19.27
N ALA A 423 -0.04 -1.36 17.96
CA ALA A 423 -1.14 -1.15 17.01
C ALA A 423 -1.95 -2.43 16.81
N ASP A 424 -1.28 -3.59 16.72
CA ASP A 424 -1.91 -4.90 16.60
C ASP A 424 -2.72 -5.24 17.86
N GLU A 425 -2.20 -4.92 19.06
CA GLU A 425 -2.94 -5.06 20.32
C GLU A 425 -4.18 -4.17 20.37
N ALA A 426 -4.06 -2.89 19.99
CA ALA A 426 -5.19 -1.96 19.91
C ALA A 426 -6.25 -2.44 18.90
N HIS A 427 -5.82 -3.00 17.77
CA HIS A 427 -6.71 -3.56 16.76
C HIS A 427 -7.46 -4.80 17.28
N LYS A 428 -6.77 -5.71 17.98
CA LYS A 428 -7.39 -6.87 18.63
C LYS A 428 -8.46 -6.44 19.64
N ASN A 429 -8.15 -5.45 20.47
CA ASN A 429 -9.10 -4.89 21.43
C ASN A 429 -10.31 -4.22 20.74
N PHE A 430 -10.10 -3.57 19.60
CA PHE A 430 -11.18 -3.02 18.77
C PHE A 430 -12.12 -4.11 18.25
N ILE A 431 -11.57 -5.21 17.70
CA ILE A 431 -12.37 -6.33 17.20
C ILE A 431 -13.21 -6.94 18.34
N GLU A 432 -12.60 -7.17 19.51
CA GLU A 432 -13.30 -7.72 20.67
C GLU A 432 -14.43 -6.81 21.15
N ALA A 433 -14.17 -5.50 21.28
CA ALA A 433 -15.18 -4.52 21.65
C ALA A 433 -16.33 -4.46 20.63
N ARG A 434 -16.02 -4.54 19.32
CA ARG A 434 -17.02 -4.54 18.25
C ARG A 434 -17.86 -5.82 18.22
N LYS A 435 -17.24 -6.98 18.47
CA LYS A 435 -17.93 -8.26 18.60
C LYS A 435 -18.90 -8.25 19.79
N ASN A 436 -18.45 -7.77 20.94
CA ASN A 436 -19.28 -7.63 22.14
C ASN A 436 -20.43 -6.63 21.92
N ALA A 437 -20.17 -5.50 21.26
CA ALA A 437 -21.22 -4.53 20.89
C ALA A 437 -22.27 -5.14 19.95
N SER A 438 -21.84 -5.97 18.99
CA SER A 438 -22.72 -6.65 18.05
C SER A 438 -23.59 -7.71 18.74
N ALA A 439 -23.00 -8.52 19.64
CA ALA A 439 -23.73 -9.48 20.46
C ALA A 439 -24.80 -8.80 21.33
N LYS A 440 -24.45 -7.68 21.99
CA LYS A 440 -25.41 -6.88 22.76
C LYS A 440 -26.48 -6.23 21.89
N HIS A 441 -26.15 -5.89 20.64
CA HIS A 441 -27.13 -5.39 19.68
C HIS A 441 -28.14 -6.47 19.24
N GLU A 442 -27.72 -7.73 19.13
CA GLU A 442 -28.63 -8.86 18.89
C GLU A 442 -29.53 -9.14 20.11
N GLU A 443 -28.96 -9.16 21.32
CA GLU A 443 -29.74 -9.25 22.57
C GLU A 443 -30.80 -8.14 22.65
N PHE A 444 -30.42 -6.91 22.31
CA PHE A 444 -31.31 -5.75 22.25
C PHE A 444 -32.45 -5.95 21.24
N LYS A 445 -32.17 -6.50 20.05
CA LYS A 445 -33.20 -6.81 19.03
C LYS A 445 -34.16 -7.90 19.50
N ASN A 446 -33.68 -8.92 20.19
CA ASN A 446 -34.50 -10.00 20.75
C ASN A 446 -35.47 -9.45 21.82
N ILE A 447 -34.96 -8.64 22.75
CA ILE A 447 -35.78 -8.00 23.79
C ILE A 447 -36.81 -7.05 23.17
N LEU A 448 -36.43 -6.31 22.12
CA LEU A 448 -37.37 -5.48 21.35
C LEU A 448 -38.50 -6.30 20.70
N SER A 449 -38.19 -7.50 20.20
CA SER A 449 -39.20 -8.40 19.63
C SER A 449 -40.17 -8.89 20.70
N ASP A 450 -39.67 -9.26 21.88
CA ASP A 450 -40.49 -9.66 23.03
C ASP A 450 -41.42 -8.52 23.48
N ILE A 451 -40.89 -7.29 23.59
CA ILE A 451 -41.67 -6.09 23.91
C ILE A 451 -42.73 -5.82 22.83
N HIS A 452 -42.43 -6.07 21.56
CA HIS A 452 -43.39 -5.94 20.47
C HIS A 452 -44.56 -6.94 20.62
N VAL A 453 -44.29 -8.20 20.97
CA VAL A 453 -45.30 -9.23 21.25
C VAL A 453 -46.16 -8.85 22.47
N ILE A 454 -45.54 -8.38 23.54
CA ILE A 454 -46.23 -7.91 24.76
C ILE A 454 -47.16 -6.72 24.44
N ASN A 455 -46.66 -5.72 23.71
CA ASN A 455 -47.44 -4.54 23.31
C ASN A 455 -48.60 -4.92 22.36
N LYS A 456 -48.44 -5.93 21.51
CA LYS A 456 -49.50 -6.47 20.66
C LYS A 456 -50.65 -7.08 21.48
N LYS A 457 -50.34 -7.82 22.57
CA LYS A 457 -51.34 -8.36 23.51
C LYS A 457 -52.01 -7.27 24.35
N LEU A 458 -51.27 -6.26 24.79
CA LEU A 458 -51.81 -5.10 25.52
C LEU A 458 -52.69 -4.20 24.62
N GLY A 459 -52.36 -4.07 23.33
CA GLY A 459 -53.12 -3.31 22.35
C GLY A 459 -54.42 -3.97 21.89
N SER A 460 -54.48 -5.31 21.86
CA SER A 460 -55.67 -6.06 21.45
C SER A 460 -56.81 -6.03 22.48
N HIS A 461 -56.51 -5.77 23.75
CA HIS A 461 -57.48 -5.65 24.85
C HIS A 461 -58.00 -4.22 25.10
N ARG A 462 -57.65 -3.24 24.26
CA ARG A 462 -58.28 -1.91 24.32
C ARG A 462 -59.67 -2.01 23.68
N PRO A 463 -60.78 -1.76 24.39
CA PRO A 463 -62.10 -1.70 23.76
C PRO A 463 -62.06 -0.63 22.66
N LYS A 464 -62.52 -0.99 21.46
CA LYS A 464 -62.68 -0.07 20.31
C LYS A 464 -63.63 1.06 20.69
N LYS A 465 -63.12 2.11 21.34
CA LYS A 465 -63.79 3.40 21.42
C LYS A 465 -63.74 3.99 20.01
N ARG A 466 -64.92 4.19 19.43
CA ARG A 466 -65.15 4.89 18.18
C ARG A 466 -64.22 6.10 18.08
N ARG A 467 -63.42 6.15 17.00
CA ARG A 467 -62.70 7.35 16.57
C ARG A 467 -63.74 8.42 16.23
N ASN A 468 -64.06 9.24 17.21
CA ASN A 468 -64.48 10.62 17.04
C ASN A 468 -63.62 11.41 18.03
N ASP A 469 -62.58 12.04 17.49
CA ASP A 469 -62.03 13.32 17.95
C ASP A 469 -60.78 13.59 17.11
N ASN A 470 -60.96 14.45 16.10
CA ASN A 470 -59.88 15.20 15.50
C ASN A 470 -59.23 16.03 16.62
N LYS A 471 -58.13 15.53 17.16
CA LYS A 471 -57.21 16.33 17.98
C LYS A 471 -55.96 16.54 17.12
N PRO A 472 -55.70 17.77 16.63
CA PRO A 472 -54.54 18.00 15.79
C PRO A 472 -53.26 17.80 16.62
N SER A 473 -52.35 17.01 16.07
CA SER A 473 -50.95 16.94 16.50
C SER A 473 -50.36 18.35 16.56
N SER A 474 -49.62 18.67 17.62
CA SER A 474 -49.02 20.01 17.83
C SER A 474 -47.99 20.42 16.77
N GLY A 475 -47.59 19.52 15.87
CA GLY A 475 -46.78 19.84 14.69
C GLY A 475 -47.60 20.30 13.47
N SER A 476 -48.90 19.99 13.40
CA SER A 476 -49.75 20.31 12.24
C SER A 476 -50.28 21.75 12.26
N ASN A 477 -50.41 22.38 13.43
CA ASN A 477 -50.84 23.77 13.53
C ASN A 477 -49.75 24.76 13.09
N ARG A 478 -48.47 24.51 13.47
CA ARG A 478 -47.36 25.39 13.06
C ARG A 478 -47.17 25.41 11.55
N ASN A 479 -47.25 24.25 10.89
CA ASN A 479 -47.12 24.16 9.43
C ASN A 479 -48.30 24.81 8.69
N ARG A 480 -49.49 24.87 9.31
CA ARG A 480 -50.65 25.56 8.74
C ARG A 480 -50.54 27.07 8.91
N GLU A 481 -50.13 27.55 10.08
CA GLU A 481 -49.90 28.97 10.34
C GLU A 481 -48.74 29.52 9.50
N GLU A 482 -47.66 28.76 9.32
CA GLU A 482 -46.54 29.14 8.44
C GLU A 482 -46.96 29.21 6.97
N LYS A 483 -47.85 28.31 6.53
CA LYS A 483 -48.40 28.33 5.17
C LYS A 483 -49.36 29.50 4.93
N GLU A 484 -50.26 29.79 5.87
CA GLU A 484 -51.15 30.96 5.79
C GLU A 484 -50.34 32.28 5.75
N ARG A 485 -49.26 32.39 6.54
CA ARG A 485 -48.33 33.53 6.46
C ARG A 485 -47.60 33.62 5.12
N ALA A 486 -47.17 32.50 4.55
CA ALA A 486 -46.55 32.49 3.23
C ALA A 486 -47.53 32.97 2.14
N GLU A 487 -48.81 32.59 2.21
CA GLU A 487 -49.85 33.07 1.29
C GLU A 487 -50.13 34.58 1.44
N GLU A 488 -50.13 35.13 2.65
CA GLU A 488 -50.26 36.57 2.89
C GLU A 488 -49.05 37.37 2.37
N ILE A 489 -47.84 36.86 2.57
CA ILE A 489 -46.60 37.44 2.03
C ILE A 489 -46.64 37.45 0.50
N PHE A 490 -47.12 36.37 -0.13
CA PHE A 490 -47.28 36.29 -1.57
C PHE A 490 -48.32 37.31 -2.09
N ALA A 491 -49.44 37.49 -1.37
CA ALA A 491 -50.44 38.49 -1.72
C ALA A 491 -49.88 39.93 -1.60
N LYS A 492 -49.06 40.19 -0.57
CA LYS A 492 -48.35 41.47 -0.38
C LYS A 492 -47.32 41.72 -1.48
N PHE A 493 -46.60 40.69 -1.92
CA PHE A 493 -45.66 40.76 -3.05
C PHE A 493 -46.39 41.08 -4.36
N LYS A 494 -47.52 40.40 -4.63
CA LYS A 494 -48.34 40.63 -5.82
C LYS A 494 -48.91 42.05 -5.91
N ASN A 495 -49.12 42.69 -4.76
CA ASN A 495 -49.57 44.07 -4.64
C ASN A 495 -48.41 45.10 -4.64
N GLY A 496 -47.18 44.68 -4.94
CA GLY A 496 -46.01 45.57 -5.05
C GLY A 496 -45.35 45.96 -3.72
N GLY A 497 -45.67 45.25 -2.63
CA GLY A 497 -45.01 45.45 -1.34
C GLY A 497 -43.58 44.88 -1.33
N LYS A 498 -42.66 45.56 -0.65
CA LYS A 498 -41.29 45.04 -0.43
C LYS A 498 -41.34 43.86 0.55
N VAL A 499 -40.65 42.78 0.19
CA VAL A 499 -40.55 41.52 0.94
C VAL A 499 -39.11 41.35 1.42
N SER A 500 -38.92 40.86 2.65
CA SER A 500 -37.61 40.64 3.26
C SER A 500 -36.99 39.29 2.87
N THR A 501 -35.69 39.10 3.08
CA THR A 501 -34.97 37.86 2.75
C THR A 501 -35.51 36.64 3.50
N GLU A 502 -35.96 36.82 4.75
CA GLU A 502 -36.58 35.76 5.56
C GLU A 502 -37.98 35.37 5.02
N GLU A 503 -38.72 36.35 4.51
CA GLU A 503 -40.05 36.15 3.91
C GLU A 503 -39.95 35.42 2.55
N ILE A 504 -38.88 35.67 1.77
CA ILE A 504 -38.60 34.94 0.51
C ILE A 504 -38.26 33.47 0.76
N LEU A 505 -37.46 33.19 1.79
CA LEU A 505 -37.14 31.81 2.20
C LEU A 505 -38.40 31.04 2.64
N LEU A 506 -39.36 31.73 3.28
CA LEU A 506 -40.64 31.14 3.66
C LEU A 506 -41.50 30.75 2.45
N LEU A 507 -41.52 31.58 1.39
CA LEU A 507 -42.21 31.26 0.12
C LEU A 507 -41.59 30.06 -0.59
N GLN A 508 -40.25 29.98 -0.62
CA GLN A 508 -39.52 28.84 -1.20
C GLN A 508 -39.79 27.54 -0.44
N LYS A 509 -39.82 27.58 0.90
CA LYS A 509 -40.08 26.40 1.75
C LYS A 509 -41.44 25.74 1.47
N TYR A 510 -42.45 26.52 1.04
CA TYR A 510 -43.80 26.02 0.76
C TYR A 510 -44.16 25.97 -0.74
N ASN A 511 -43.19 26.21 -1.64
CA ASN A 511 -43.39 26.22 -3.09
C ASN A 511 -44.58 27.10 -3.54
N ILE A 512 -44.71 28.28 -2.92
CA ILE A 512 -45.72 29.27 -3.31
C ILE A 512 -45.03 30.30 -4.21
N GLY A 513 -45.28 30.18 -5.52
CA GLY A 513 -44.67 30.97 -6.59
C GLY A 513 -45.68 31.63 -7.50
#